data_AF-A0AAU6TUD0-F1
#
_entry.id   AF-A0AAU6TUD0-F1
#
_cell.length_a   1.000
_cell.length_b   1.000
_cell.length_c   1.000
_cell.angle_alpha   90.00
_cell.angle_beta   90.00
_cell.angle_gamma   90.00
#
_symmetry.space_group_name_H-M   'P 1'
#
loop_
_entity.id
_entity.type
_entity.pdbx_description
1 polymer ?
#
loop_
_entity_poly.entity_id
_entity_poly.type
_entity_poly.pdbx_seq_one_letter_code
_entity_poly.pdbx_strand_id
1 'polypeptide(L)' 'MISLIAVRDAIALNGRADARLLSHQLNAPEALVQAIMEKLAAMGKIEAVDVSSCLSSSCKQCPESQGCDTKVYQIHS' A
#
# COMPACT_ATOMS: atom_id res chain seq x y z
N MET A 1 17.59 7.17 4.30
CA MET A 1 17.60 5.76 4.73
C MET A 1 16.16 5.38 5.02
N ILE A 2 15.65 4.32 4.41
CA ILE A 2 14.27 3.87 4.63
C ILE A 2 14.18 3.05 5.91
N SER A 3 13.12 3.26 6.69
CA SER A 3 12.88 2.56 7.96
C SER A 3 11.46 2.02 8.03
N LEU A 4 11.22 1.06 8.93
CA LEU A 4 9.87 0.53 9.19
C LEU A 4 8.89 1.64 9.58
N ILE A 5 9.36 2.62 10.35
CA ILE A 5 8.58 3.77 10.80
C ILE A 5 8.20 4.66 9.61
N ALA A 6 9.16 4.94 8.71
CA ALA A 6 8.89 5.77 7.52
C ALA A 6 7.82 5.16 6.62
N VAL A 7 7.84 3.83 6.42
CA VAL A 7 6.80 3.14 5.64
C VAL A 7 5.45 3.19 6.36
N ARG A 8 5.42 2.89 7.66
CA ARG A 8 4.18 2.99 8.47
C ARG A 8 3.59 4.40 8.41
N ASP A 9 4.40 5.44 8.63
CA ASP A 9 3.93 6.82 8.64
C ASP A 9 3.41 7.24 7.26
N ALA A 10 4.07 6.79 6.19
CA ALA A 10 3.57 7.03 4.84
C ALA A 10 2.21 6.33 4.62
N ILE A 11 1.99 5.09 5.09
CA ILE A 11 0.67 4.44 5.05
C ILE A 11 -0.35 5.25 5.86
N ALA A 12 0.00 5.71 7.06
CA ALA A 12 -0.88 6.51 7.90
C ALA A 12 -1.29 7.84 7.25
N LEU A 13 -0.36 8.53 6.57
CA LEU A 13 -0.60 9.79 5.87
C LEU A 13 -1.51 9.63 4.65
N ASN A 14 -1.35 8.54 3.89
CA ASN A 14 -2.21 8.25 2.74
C ASN A 14 -3.53 7.56 3.15
N GLY A 15 -3.65 7.09 4.41
CA GLY A 15 -4.72 6.26 4.92
C GLY A 15 -4.65 4.81 4.41
N ARG A 16 -4.51 4.65 3.10
CA ARG A 16 -4.29 3.38 2.39
C ARG A 16 -3.22 3.57 1.33
N ALA A 17 -2.31 2.62 1.20
CA ALA A 17 -1.24 2.71 0.22
C ALA A 17 -0.79 1.34 -0.31
N ASP A 18 -0.37 1.32 -1.57
CA ASP A 18 0.32 0.18 -2.19
C ASP A 18 1.84 0.39 -2.24
N ALA A 19 2.56 -0.70 -2.55
CA ALA A 19 4.01 -0.69 -2.64
C ALA A 19 4.58 0.23 -3.72
N ARG A 20 3.86 0.46 -4.83
CA ARG A 20 4.32 1.32 -5.93
C ARG A 20 4.22 2.79 -5.54
N LEU A 21 3.11 3.19 -4.92
CA LEU A 21 2.92 4.54 -4.39
C LEU A 21 4.01 4.88 -3.36
N LEU A 22 4.26 3.97 -2.42
CA LEU A 22 5.26 4.19 -1.38
C LEU A 22 6.70 4.08 -1.89
N SER A 23 6.97 3.24 -2.88
CA SER A 23 8.24 3.20 -3.62
C SER A 23 8.57 4.56 -4.23
N HIS A 24 7.58 5.20 -4.88
CA HIS A 24 7.75 6.53 -5.47
C HIS A 24 7.89 7.63 -4.41
N GLN A 25 7.05 7.63 -3.35
CA GLN A 25 7.13 8.63 -2.28
C GLN A 25 8.44 8.56 -1.49
N LEU A 26 8.93 7.35 -1.21
CA LEU A 26 10.12 7.13 -0.39
C LEU A 26 11.40 7.04 -1.22
N ASN A 27 11.29 7.15 -2.55
CA ASN A 27 12.38 6.97 -3.51
C ASN A 27 13.19 5.69 -3.20
N ALA A 28 12.48 4.57 -3.02
CA ALA A 28 13.03 3.29 -2.59
C ALA A 28 12.55 2.17 -3.51
N PRO A 29 13.33 1.08 -3.70
CA PRO A 29 12.90 -0.03 -4.55
C PRO A 29 11.60 -0.67 -4.07
N GLU A 30 10.67 -0.92 -4.99
CA GLU A 30 9.35 -1.49 -4.70
C GLU A 30 9.42 -2.80 -3.91
N ALA A 31 10.32 -3.71 -4.30
CA ALA A 31 10.54 -4.97 -3.61
C ALA A 31 10.95 -4.79 -2.13
N LEU A 32 11.74 -3.75 -1.83
CA LEU A 32 12.16 -3.45 -0.47
C LEU A 32 11.00 -2.87 0.35
N VAL A 33 10.22 -1.97 -0.25
CA VAL A 33 9.03 -1.39 0.39
C VAL A 33 7.99 -2.48 0.66
N GLN A 34 7.77 -3.38 -0.29
CA GLN A 34 6.88 -4.53 -0.14
C GLN A 34 7.33 -5.43 1.02
N ALA A 35 8.60 -5.81 1.09
CA ALA A 35 9.13 -6.62 2.18
C ALA A 35 8.95 -5.94 3.56
N ILE A 36 9.08 -4.61 3.64
CA ILE A 36 8.82 -3.85 4.85
C ILE A 36 7.33 -3.90 5.22
N MET A 37 6.44 -3.73 4.25
CA MET A 37 4.99 -3.82 4.49
C MET A 37 4.59 -5.21 4.97
N GLU A 38 5.08 -6.27 4.32
CA GLU A 38 4.82 -7.65 4.74
C GLU A 38 5.31 -7.89 6.18
N LYS A 39 6.48 -7.35 6.54
CA LYS A 39 7.00 -7.41 7.91
C LYS A 39 6.12 -6.64 8.89
N LEU A 40 5.64 -5.45 8.54
CA LEU A 40 4.71 -4.67 9.38
C LEU A 40 3.36 -5.38 9.54
N ALA A 41 2.89 -6.07 8.49
CA ALA A 41 1.67 -6.86 8.51
C ALA A 41 1.81 -8.08 9.41
N ALA A 42 2.94 -8.79 9.32
CA ALA A 42 3.26 -9.90 10.23
C ALA A 42 3.38 -9.45 11.70
N MET A 43 3.75 -8.19 11.94
CA MET A 43 3.77 -7.58 13.28
C MET A 43 2.42 -7.02 13.73
N GLY A 44 1.36 -7.14 12.92
CA GLY A 44 0.02 -6.60 13.23
C GLY A 44 -0.03 -5.07 13.30
N LYS A 45 0.87 -4.37 12.60
CA LYS A 45 0.89 -2.89 12.55
C LYS A 45 0.12 -2.32 11.37
N ILE A 46 0.00 -3.11 10.31
CA ILE A 46 -0.79 -2.79 9.14
C ILE A 46 -1.54 -4.05 8.71
N GLU A 47 -2.58 -3.89 7.92
CA GLU A 47 -3.38 -4.99 7.38
C GLU A 47 -3.60 -4.81 5.89
N ALA A 48 -3.65 -5.92 5.16
CA ALA A 48 -3.95 -5.92 3.73
C ALA A 48 -5.45 -5.70 3.54
N VAL A 49 -5.80 -4.77 2.66
CA VAL A 49 -7.18 -4.43 2.30
C VAL A 49 -7.40 -4.85 0.87
N ASP A 50 -8.44 -5.66 0.65
CA ASP A 50 -8.85 -6.03 -0.69
C ASP A 50 -9.60 -4.86 -1.34
N VAL A 51 -9.03 -4.32 -2.42
CA VAL A 51 -9.60 -3.18 -3.17
C VAL A 51 -10.47 -3.63 -4.34
N SER A 52 -10.67 -4.94 -4.51
CA SER A 52 -11.50 -5.50 -5.58
C SER A 52 -12.96 -5.03 -5.48
N SER A 53 -13.37 -4.54 -4.30
CA SER A 53 -14.64 -3.86 -4.09
C SER A 53 -14.57 -2.35 -4.44
N CYS A 54 -14.09 -2.00 -5.64
CA CYS A 54 -14.39 -0.70 -6.24
C CYS A 54 -15.87 -0.65 -6.68
N LEU A 55 -16.79 -0.58 -5.72
CA LEU A 55 -18.24 -0.56 -5.92
C LEU A 55 -18.85 0.84 -5.95
N SER A 56 -18.07 1.89 -6.25
CA SER A 56 -18.61 3.25 -6.34
C SER A 56 -17.93 4.09 -7.40
N SER A 57 -18.61 4.20 -8.53
CA SER A 57 -18.68 5.34 -9.46
C SER A 57 -17.75 6.53 -9.17
N SER A 58 -16.43 6.43 -9.42
CA SER A 58 -15.59 7.58 -9.82
C SER A 58 -14.12 7.28 -10.15
N CYS A 59 -13.66 6.03 -10.27
CA CYS A 59 -12.28 5.76 -10.72
C CYS A 59 -12.16 5.95 -12.24
N LYS A 60 -12.02 7.21 -12.68
CA LYS A 60 -11.98 7.62 -14.09
C LYS A 60 -10.72 7.21 -14.86
N GLN A 61 -9.85 6.36 -14.30
CA GLN A 61 -8.57 6.00 -14.95
C GLN A 61 -8.03 4.60 -14.58
N CYS A 62 -8.88 3.65 -14.18
CA CYS A 62 -8.45 2.27 -14.07
C CYS A 62 -8.71 1.56 -15.40
N PRO A 63 -7.69 1.25 -16.23
CA PRO A 63 -7.89 0.47 -17.45
C PRO A 63 -8.43 -0.92 -17.07
N GLU A 64 -9.65 -1.20 -17.53
CA GLU A 64 -10.55 -2.31 -17.17
C GLU A 64 -10.05 -3.71 -17.61
N SER A 65 -8.74 -3.89 -17.87
CA SER A 65 -8.20 -5.11 -18.49
C SER A 65 -6.96 -5.72 -17.81
N GLN A 66 -6.48 -5.15 -16.70
CA GLN A 66 -5.51 -5.80 -15.83
C GLN A 66 -6.04 -5.71 -14.41
N GLY A 67 -6.49 -6.84 -13.87
CA GLY A 67 -7.01 -6.92 -12.50
C GLY A 67 -6.08 -6.16 -11.56
N CYS A 68 -6.61 -5.20 -10.83
CA CYS A 68 -5.88 -4.49 -9.80
C CYS A 68 -5.61 -5.46 -8.64
N ASP A 69 -4.75 -6.46 -8.83
CA ASP A 69 -4.17 -7.33 -7.78
C ASP A 69 -3.17 -6.54 -6.91
N THR A 70 -3.28 -5.21 -6.92
CA THR A 70 -2.41 -4.35 -6.15
C THR A 70 -2.83 -4.47 -4.69
N LYS A 71 -2.06 -5.23 -3.92
CA LYS A 71 -2.23 -5.35 -2.46
C LYS A 71 -2.04 -3.98 -1.83
N VAL A 72 -3.13 -3.42 -1.32
CA VAL A 72 -3.13 -2.18 -0.57
C VAL A 72 -3.09 -2.50 0.92
N TYR A 73 -2.35 -1.71 1.68
CA TYR A 73 -2.27 -1.83 3.13
C TYR A 73 -2.82 -0.58 3.81
N GLN A 74 -3.37 -0.75 5.01
CA GLN A 74 -3.82 0.32 5.90
C GLN A 74 -3.29 0.10 7.31
N ILE A 75 -3.28 1.15 8.14
CA ILE A 75 -2.88 1.04 9.55
C ILE A 75 -3.89 0.19 10.31
N HIS A 76 -3.39 -0.80 11.04
CA HIS A 76 -4.20 -1.58 11.97
C HIS A 76 -4.34 -0.76 13.27
N SER A 77 -5.57 -0.38 13.62
CA SER A 77 -5.88 0.37 14.85
C SER A 77 -6.20 -0.55 16.02
#